data_AF-A0A955RAG6-F1
#
_entry.id   AF-A0A955RAG6-F1
#
_cell.length_a   1.000
_cell.length_b   1.000
_cell.length_c   1.000
_cell.angle_alpha   90.00
_cell.angle_beta   90.00
_cell.angle_gamma   90.00
#
_symmetry.space_group_name_H-M   'P 1'
#
loop_
_entity.id
_entity.type
_entity.pdbx_description
1 polymer ?
#
loop_
_entity_poly.entity_id
_entity_poly.type
_entity_poly.pdbx_seq_one_letter_code
_entity_poly.pdbx_strand_id
1 'polypeptide(L)'
;MGFFDRLTNIWKGFLSLWVSDIESRNPEAVYEAAIDERVRKHRDLKKAVSGIVYLRNKLSTELESKERELKEVMTQLPVAIEDGEDEVALVLIQKKDELTSSIESLSTELKKVSDQAEDAKSGLLAFQGEIEKLKREKEQMLAKKANAEARIRIQETLDGLSTDADVKALENVREHIQKMQAEADIGSEIKGESLDAKLKKIKEKAASSSAKSQLEEMKRQVAARKQAAEGAGSVKKTI
;
A
#
# COMPACT_ATOMS: atom_id res chain seq x y z
N MET A 1 -9.61 12.67 -43.38
CA MET A 1 -8.58 12.48 -42.32
C MET A 1 -8.26 13.84 -41.75
N GLY A 2 -8.98 14.21 -40.69
CA GLY A 2 -8.90 15.54 -40.08
C GLY A 2 -7.57 15.77 -39.36
N PHE A 3 -7.27 17.03 -39.05
CA PHE A 3 -6.16 17.40 -38.17
C PHE A 3 -6.21 16.63 -36.84
N PHE A 4 -7.41 16.37 -36.33
CA PHE A 4 -7.66 15.62 -35.11
C PHE A 4 -7.26 14.13 -35.20
N ASP A 5 -7.50 13.46 -36.34
CA ASP A 5 -7.05 12.07 -36.57
C ASP A 5 -5.52 11.97 -36.56
N ARG A 6 -4.83 13.03 -37.01
CA ARG A 6 -3.37 13.09 -37.01
C ARG A 6 -2.83 13.37 -35.60
N LEU A 7 -3.50 14.24 -34.84
CA LEU A 7 -3.13 14.54 -33.46
C LEU A 7 -3.30 13.31 -32.55
N THR A 8 -4.43 12.61 -32.68
CA THR A 8 -4.75 11.40 -31.89
C THR A 8 -3.80 10.23 -32.20
N ASN A 9 -3.38 10.06 -33.46
CA ASN A 9 -2.40 9.05 -33.83
C ASN A 9 -0.97 9.35 -33.33
N ILE A 10 -0.56 10.62 -33.29
CA ILE A 10 0.71 11.04 -32.68
C ILE A 10 0.67 10.79 -31.16
N TRP A 11 -0.47 11.03 -30.52
CA TRP A 11 -0.68 10.81 -29.09
C TRP A 11 -0.64 9.32 -28.68
N LYS A 12 -1.21 8.42 -29.48
CA LYS A 12 -1.10 6.97 -29.25
C LYS A 12 0.36 6.47 -29.35
N GLY A 13 1.15 7.05 -30.26
CA GLY A 13 2.55 6.68 -30.45
C GLY A 13 3.50 7.12 -29.31
N PHE A 14 3.18 8.21 -28.60
CA PHE A 14 4.06 8.76 -27.56
C PHE A 14 3.96 7.99 -26.22
N LEU A 15 2.83 7.35 -25.94
CA LEU A 15 2.65 6.48 -24.75
C LEU A 15 3.51 5.20 -24.82
N SER A 16 4.01 4.83 -25.99
CA SER A 16 4.87 3.67 -26.21
C SER A 16 6.34 3.92 -25.88
N LEU A 17 6.78 5.17 -25.71
CA LEU A 17 8.21 5.53 -25.69
C LEU A 17 8.79 5.78 -24.29
N TRP A 18 8.01 5.65 -23.21
CA TRP A 18 8.46 5.93 -21.84
C TRP A 18 8.34 4.76 -20.86
N VAL A 19 8.17 3.54 -21.36
CA VAL A 19 8.14 2.29 -20.57
C VAL A 19 9.52 1.62 -20.61
N SER A 20 10.56 2.30 -20.11
CA SER A 20 11.84 1.63 -19.84
C SER A 20 12.62 2.35 -18.74
N ASP A 21 12.72 1.67 -17.60
CA ASP A 21 13.77 1.79 -16.56
C ASP A 21 13.74 2.88 -15.47
N ILE A 22 12.73 3.76 -15.40
CA ILE A 22 12.56 4.66 -14.21
C ILE A 22 11.44 4.22 -13.25
N GLU A 23 10.69 3.19 -13.64
CA GLU A 23 9.30 2.96 -13.22
C GLU A 23 9.09 2.43 -11.78
N SER A 24 10.14 2.03 -11.06
CA SER A 24 9.95 1.25 -9.81
C SER A 24 10.18 2.00 -8.50
N ARG A 25 10.80 3.19 -8.50
CA ARG A 25 11.26 3.84 -7.24
C ARG A 25 10.37 4.94 -6.71
N ASN A 26 9.69 5.71 -7.57
CA ASN A 26 8.76 6.74 -7.12
C ASN A 26 7.61 6.96 -8.11
N PRO A 27 6.51 6.17 -8.02
CA PRO A 27 5.37 6.30 -8.93
C PRO A 27 4.70 7.68 -8.84
N GLU A 28 4.77 8.35 -7.69
CA GLU A 28 4.26 9.72 -7.53
C GLU A 28 5.00 10.70 -8.44
N ALA A 29 6.33 10.66 -8.42
CA ALA A 29 7.16 11.53 -9.24
C ALA A 29 6.94 11.30 -10.74
N VAL A 30 6.68 10.05 -11.16
CA VAL A 30 6.36 9.73 -12.56
C VAL A 30 5.05 10.38 -12.98
N TYR A 31 3.98 10.23 -12.18
CA TYR A 31 2.70 10.87 -12.45
C TYR A 31 2.82 12.41 -12.44
N GLU A 32 3.56 12.99 -11.50
CA GLU A 32 3.79 14.43 -11.43
C GLU A 32 4.49 14.97 -12.68
N ALA A 33 5.60 14.35 -13.07
CA ALA A 33 6.33 14.75 -14.27
C ALA A 33 5.44 14.67 -15.52
N ALA A 34 4.65 13.59 -15.64
CA ALA A 34 3.73 13.38 -16.74
C ALA A 34 2.55 14.38 -16.77
N ILE A 35 2.06 14.80 -15.60
CA ILE A 35 1.03 15.84 -15.47
C ILE A 35 1.63 17.22 -15.81
N ASP A 36 2.78 17.55 -15.26
CA ASP A 36 3.46 18.83 -15.50
C ASP A 36 3.80 19.04 -16.97
N GLU A 37 4.29 17.99 -17.64
CA GLU A 37 4.54 18.04 -19.08
C GLU A 37 3.25 18.32 -19.86
N ARG A 38 2.14 17.67 -19.51
CA ARG A 38 0.85 17.91 -20.17
C ARG A 38 0.30 19.30 -19.89
N VAL A 39 0.46 19.81 -18.67
CA VAL A 39 0.06 21.18 -18.31
C VAL A 39 0.87 22.20 -19.11
N ARG A 40 2.19 21.99 -19.29
CA ARG A 40 3.02 22.82 -20.17
C ARG A 40 2.52 22.78 -21.62
N LYS A 41 2.29 21.59 -22.18
CA LYS A 41 1.74 21.44 -23.54
C LYS A 41 0.37 22.10 -23.68
N HIS A 42 -0.49 22.01 -22.66
CA HIS A 42 -1.82 22.64 -22.67
C HIS A 42 -1.70 24.16 -22.76
N ARG A 43 -0.74 24.76 -22.05
CA ARG A 43 -0.46 26.20 -22.17
C ARG A 43 -0.03 26.59 -23.58
N ASP A 44 0.84 25.78 -24.21
CA ASP A 44 1.32 26.03 -25.57
C ASP A 44 0.19 25.89 -26.61
N LEU A 45 -0.64 24.84 -26.47
CA LEU A 45 -1.84 24.65 -27.28
C LEU A 45 -2.81 25.82 -27.10
N LYS A 46 -3.08 26.25 -25.86
CA LYS A 46 -3.94 27.40 -25.57
C LYS A 46 -3.48 28.65 -26.31
N LYS A 47 -2.16 28.93 -26.33
CA LYS A 47 -1.59 30.05 -27.07
C LYS A 47 -1.84 29.93 -28.59
N ALA A 48 -1.65 28.74 -29.16
CA ALA A 48 -1.92 28.50 -30.58
C ALA A 48 -3.40 28.68 -30.92
N VAL A 49 -4.31 28.11 -30.10
CA VAL A 49 -5.77 28.28 -30.26
C VAL A 49 -6.16 29.75 -30.18
N SER A 50 -5.60 30.51 -29.23
CA SER A 50 -5.84 31.96 -29.16
C SER A 50 -5.42 32.70 -30.42
N GLY A 51 -4.33 32.29 -31.08
CA GLY A 51 -3.93 32.85 -32.38
C GLY A 51 -4.95 32.61 -33.49
N ILE A 52 -5.50 31.41 -33.56
CA ILE A 52 -6.54 31.06 -34.56
C ILE A 52 -7.84 31.83 -34.28
N VAL A 53 -8.25 31.92 -33.00
CA VAL A 53 -9.43 32.70 -32.61
C VAL A 53 -9.25 34.19 -32.91
N TYR A 54 -8.05 34.72 -32.68
CA TYR A 54 -7.71 36.09 -33.04
C TYR A 54 -7.85 36.32 -34.55
N LEU A 55 -7.28 35.44 -35.38
CA LEU A 55 -7.38 35.53 -36.84
C LEU A 55 -8.84 35.49 -37.31
N ARG A 56 -9.63 34.55 -36.78
CA ARG A 56 -11.08 34.47 -37.05
C ARG A 56 -11.79 35.79 -36.77
N ASN A 57 -11.55 36.37 -35.59
CA ASN A 57 -12.20 37.62 -35.20
C ASN A 57 -11.74 38.79 -36.10
N LYS A 58 -10.45 38.83 -36.46
CA LYS A 58 -9.93 39.84 -37.40
C LYS A 58 -10.62 39.74 -38.77
N LEU A 59 -10.72 38.55 -39.34
CA LEU A 59 -11.40 38.31 -40.61
C LEU A 59 -12.89 38.68 -40.53
N SER A 60 -13.55 38.39 -39.41
CA SER A 60 -14.95 38.80 -39.18
C SER A 60 -15.11 40.31 -39.20
N THR A 61 -14.24 41.05 -38.48
CA THR A 61 -14.27 42.51 -38.48
C THR A 61 -13.96 43.11 -39.85
N GLU A 62 -13.02 42.51 -40.59
CA GLU A 62 -12.68 42.96 -41.94
C GLU A 62 -13.84 42.74 -42.92
N LEU A 63 -14.50 41.57 -42.85
CA LEU A 63 -15.70 41.27 -43.63
C LEU A 63 -16.81 42.28 -43.33
N GLU A 64 -17.12 42.53 -42.06
CA GLU A 64 -18.13 43.52 -41.66
C GLU A 64 -17.81 44.93 -42.17
N SER A 65 -16.53 45.33 -42.20
CA SER A 65 -16.11 46.62 -42.76
C SER A 65 -16.39 46.67 -44.27
N LYS A 66 -16.03 45.62 -45.00
CA LYS A 66 -16.23 45.56 -46.46
C LYS A 66 -17.71 45.51 -46.85
N GLU A 67 -18.53 44.80 -46.08
CA GLU A 67 -19.97 44.80 -46.27
C GLU A 67 -20.59 46.19 -46.05
N ARG A 68 -20.09 46.96 -45.07
CA ARG A 68 -20.52 48.36 -44.86
C ARG A 68 -20.09 49.26 -46.02
N GLU A 69 -18.84 49.16 -46.46
CA GLU A 69 -18.35 49.89 -47.64
C GLU A 69 -19.19 49.58 -48.89
N LEU A 70 -19.52 48.30 -49.11
CA LEU A 70 -20.36 47.89 -50.24
C LEU A 70 -21.75 48.50 -50.15
N LYS A 71 -22.36 48.49 -48.96
CA LYS A 71 -23.68 49.09 -48.73
C LYS A 71 -23.69 50.59 -49.02
N GLU A 72 -22.63 51.29 -48.64
CA GLU A 72 -22.48 52.72 -48.94
C GLU A 72 -22.37 52.98 -50.44
N VAL A 73 -21.51 52.23 -51.14
CA VAL A 73 -21.37 52.29 -52.61
C VAL A 73 -22.71 52.01 -53.30
N MET A 74 -23.46 51.01 -52.84
CA MET A 74 -24.79 50.68 -53.37
C MET A 74 -25.84 51.78 -53.11
N THR A 75 -25.64 52.62 -52.09
CA THR A 75 -26.52 53.76 -51.80
C THR A 75 -26.15 54.98 -52.64
N GLN A 76 -24.86 55.19 -52.93
CA GLN A 76 -24.35 56.31 -53.74
C GLN A 76 -24.59 56.11 -55.24
N LEU A 77 -24.51 54.86 -55.73
CA LEU A 77 -24.58 54.56 -57.15
C LEU A 77 -25.87 55.04 -57.85
N PRO A 78 -27.09 54.84 -57.29
CA PRO A 78 -28.31 55.39 -57.90
C PRO A 78 -28.31 56.91 -57.98
N VAL A 79 -27.77 57.60 -56.97
CA VAL A 79 -27.70 59.07 -56.93
C VAL A 79 -26.82 59.60 -58.06
N ALA A 80 -25.62 59.04 -58.23
CA ALA A 80 -24.73 59.41 -59.33
C ALA A 80 -25.37 59.18 -60.72
N ILE A 81 -26.18 58.12 -60.87
CA ILE A 81 -26.92 57.85 -62.12
C ILE A 81 -28.04 58.88 -62.33
N GLU A 82 -28.80 59.20 -61.29
CA GLU A 82 -29.88 60.20 -61.35
C GLU A 82 -29.36 61.61 -61.65
N ASP A 83 -28.20 61.96 -61.11
CA ASP A 83 -27.54 63.26 -61.32
C ASP A 83 -26.79 63.34 -62.66
N GLY A 84 -26.72 62.25 -63.44
CA GLY A 84 -26.04 62.19 -64.73
C GLY A 84 -24.51 62.19 -64.65
N GLU A 85 -23.95 61.82 -63.49
CA GLU A 85 -22.51 61.74 -63.24
C GLU A 85 -21.94 60.39 -63.71
N ASP A 86 -21.96 60.14 -65.02
CA ASP A 86 -21.60 58.84 -65.61
C ASP A 86 -20.21 58.34 -65.21
N GLU A 87 -19.21 59.23 -65.14
CA GLU A 87 -17.84 58.87 -64.71
C GLU A 87 -17.81 58.38 -63.25
N VAL A 88 -18.57 59.02 -62.37
CA VAL A 88 -18.69 58.64 -60.95
C VAL A 88 -19.41 57.31 -60.82
N ALA A 89 -20.50 57.12 -61.57
CA ALA A 89 -21.24 55.87 -61.60
C ALA A 89 -20.36 54.69 -62.06
N LEU A 90 -19.52 54.88 -63.10
CA LEU A 90 -18.57 53.85 -63.56
C LEU A 90 -17.56 53.47 -62.47
N VAL A 91 -17.00 54.44 -61.74
CA VAL A 91 -16.07 54.17 -60.63
C VAL A 91 -16.76 53.44 -59.49
N LEU A 92 -18.00 53.82 -59.14
CA LEU A 92 -18.78 53.16 -58.10
C LEU A 92 -19.13 51.71 -58.48
N ILE A 93 -19.43 51.43 -59.75
CA ILE A 93 -19.64 50.06 -60.25
C ILE A 93 -18.36 49.23 -60.11
N GLN A 94 -17.21 49.76 -60.54
CA GLN A 94 -15.93 49.05 -60.38
C GLN A 94 -15.65 48.73 -58.90
N LYS A 95 -15.83 49.71 -58.01
CA LYS A 95 -15.64 49.52 -56.58
C LYS A 95 -16.61 48.51 -55.98
N LYS A 96 -17.87 48.50 -56.42
CA LYS A 96 -18.88 47.50 -56.02
C LYS A 96 -18.42 46.09 -56.39
N ASP A 97 -17.93 45.90 -57.61
CA ASP A 97 -17.50 44.59 -58.09
C ASP A 97 -16.25 44.10 -57.34
N GLU A 98 -15.28 44.98 -57.09
CA GLU A 98 -14.10 44.69 -56.25
C GLU A 98 -14.47 44.31 -54.82
N LEU A 99 -15.38 45.06 -54.19
CA LEU A 99 -15.87 44.79 -52.84
C LEU A 99 -16.62 43.46 -52.78
N THR A 100 -17.47 43.18 -53.78
CA THR A 100 -18.22 41.92 -53.86
C THR A 100 -17.27 40.72 -53.93
N SER A 101 -16.27 40.77 -54.82
CA SER A 101 -15.26 39.71 -54.95
C SER A 101 -14.43 39.53 -53.67
N SER A 102 -14.10 40.64 -53.00
CA SER A 102 -13.36 40.62 -51.73
C SER A 102 -14.19 40.00 -50.60
N ILE A 103 -15.47 40.35 -50.51
CA ILE A 103 -16.42 39.79 -49.52
C ILE A 103 -16.59 38.29 -49.72
N GLU A 104 -16.73 37.81 -50.95
CA GLU A 104 -16.84 36.37 -51.25
C GLU A 104 -15.59 35.60 -50.80
N SER A 105 -14.41 36.16 -51.09
CA SER A 105 -13.12 35.58 -50.70
C SER A 105 -12.94 35.55 -49.17
N LEU A 106 -13.19 36.69 -48.51
CA LEU A 106 -13.12 36.82 -47.05
C LEU A 106 -14.13 35.91 -46.34
N SER A 107 -15.36 35.78 -46.87
CA SER A 107 -16.39 34.90 -46.31
C SER A 107 -15.96 33.44 -46.35
N THR A 108 -15.36 33.02 -47.47
CA THR A 108 -14.84 31.65 -47.63
C THR A 108 -13.70 31.37 -46.66
N GLU A 109 -12.77 32.32 -46.52
CA GLU A 109 -11.65 32.19 -45.57
C GLU A 109 -12.13 32.20 -44.12
N LEU A 110 -13.03 33.13 -43.76
CA LEU A 110 -13.61 33.22 -42.42
C LEU A 110 -14.31 31.93 -42.03
N LYS A 111 -15.07 31.31 -42.94
CA LYS A 111 -15.70 30.01 -42.69
C LYS A 111 -14.65 28.94 -42.36
N LYS A 112 -13.61 28.82 -43.19
CA LYS A 112 -12.52 27.85 -42.97
C LYS A 112 -11.81 28.08 -41.63
N VAL A 113 -11.47 29.32 -41.29
CA VAL A 113 -10.79 29.65 -40.04
C VAL A 113 -11.72 29.48 -38.83
N SER A 114 -13.03 29.72 -39.00
CA SER A 114 -14.02 29.45 -37.96
C SER A 114 -14.12 27.97 -37.63
N ASP A 115 -14.19 27.10 -38.65
CA ASP A 115 -14.18 25.65 -38.48
C ASP A 115 -12.90 25.20 -37.74
N GLN A 116 -11.73 25.73 -38.14
CA GLN A 116 -10.46 25.46 -37.47
C GLN A 116 -10.43 25.95 -36.01
N ALA A 117 -11.03 27.11 -35.72
CA ALA A 117 -11.07 27.66 -34.37
C ALA A 117 -11.93 26.79 -33.44
N GLU A 118 -13.07 26.29 -33.91
CA GLU A 118 -13.93 25.42 -33.13
C GLU A 118 -13.30 24.04 -32.90
N ASP A 119 -12.70 23.45 -33.94
CA ASP A 119 -11.94 22.19 -33.81
C ASP A 119 -10.80 22.33 -32.79
N ALA A 120 -10.04 23.44 -32.86
CA ALA A 120 -8.93 23.68 -31.95
C ALA A 120 -9.38 23.88 -30.50
N LYS A 121 -10.50 24.59 -30.26
CA LYS A 121 -11.10 24.75 -28.93
C LYS A 121 -11.58 23.42 -28.37
N SER A 122 -12.28 22.64 -29.18
CA SER A 122 -12.77 21.31 -28.79
C SER A 122 -11.61 20.41 -28.40
N GLY A 123 -10.53 20.40 -29.19
CA GLY A 123 -9.31 19.67 -28.87
C GLY A 123 -8.62 20.13 -27.59
N LEU A 124 -8.58 21.44 -27.34
CA LEU A 124 -8.02 21.97 -26.09
C LEU A 124 -8.83 21.52 -24.87
N LEU A 125 -10.16 21.52 -24.95
CA LEU A 125 -11.04 21.04 -23.88
C LEU A 125 -10.89 19.54 -23.64
N ALA A 126 -10.82 18.75 -24.71
CA ALA A 126 -10.56 17.31 -24.61
C ALA A 126 -9.22 17.06 -23.92
N PHE A 127 -8.18 17.79 -24.29
CA PHE A 127 -6.85 17.68 -23.69
C PHE A 127 -6.82 18.07 -22.21
N GLN A 128 -7.55 19.13 -21.83
CA GLN A 128 -7.77 19.47 -20.43
C GLN A 128 -8.45 18.32 -19.67
N GLY A 129 -9.44 17.67 -20.27
CA GLY A 129 -10.11 16.49 -19.70
C GLY A 129 -9.15 15.32 -19.46
N GLU A 130 -8.22 15.07 -20.37
CA GLU A 130 -7.17 14.05 -20.21
C GLU A 130 -6.22 14.35 -19.05
N ILE A 131 -5.84 15.62 -18.86
CA ILE A 131 -5.03 16.06 -17.72
C ILE A 131 -5.77 15.76 -16.40
N GLU A 132 -7.04 16.12 -16.31
CA GLU A 132 -7.84 15.87 -15.11
C GLU A 132 -8.06 14.38 -14.86
N LYS A 133 -8.19 13.57 -15.92
CA LYS A 133 -8.25 12.11 -15.81
C LYS A 133 -6.94 11.56 -15.23
N LEU A 134 -5.79 12.03 -15.71
CA LEU A 134 -4.49 11.58 -15.24
C LEU A 134 -4.23 11.97 -13.77
N LYS A 135 -4.69 13.16 -13.34
CA LYS A 135 -4.64 13.58 -11.92
C LYS A 135 -5.45 12.63 -11.03
N ARG A 136 -6.67 12.30 -11.42
CA ARG A 136 -7.50 11.32 -10.67
C ARG A 136 -6.86 9.93 -10.63
N GLU A 137 -6.26 9.51 -11.74
CA GLU A 137 -5.54 8.23 -11.80
C GLU A 137 -4.35 8.22 -10.84
N LYS A 138 -3.55 9.30 -10.79
CA LYS A 138 -2.47 9.47 -9.80
C LYS A 138 -3.01 9.25 -8.39
N GLU A 139 -4.05 9.98 -7.99
CA GLU A 139 -4.65 9.87 -6.65
C GLU A 139 -5.09 8.44 -6.33
N GLN A 140 -5.77 7.79 -7.28
CA GLN A 140 -6.22 6.41 -7.12
C GLN A 140 -5.04 5.44 -6.96
N MET A 141 -3.97 5.58 -7.74
CA MET A 141 -2.81 4.71 -7.65
C MET A 141 -2.01 4.93 -6.37
N LEU A 142 -1.87 6.18 -5.91
CA LEU A 142 -1.23 6.46 -4.63
C LEU A 142 -2.01 5.89 -3.44
N ALA A 143 -3.35 5.97 -3.48
CA ALA A 143 -4.20 5.34 -2.47
C ALA A 143 -4.04 3.81 -2.46
N LYS A 144 -3.97 3.18 -3.64
CA LYS A 144 -3.71 1.73 -3.77
C LYS A 144 -2.34 1.35 -3.24
N LYS A 145 -1.30 2.14 -3.57
CA LYS A 145 0.06 1.95 -3.05
C LYS A 145 0.08 2.01 -1.53
N ALA A 146 -0.52 3.05 -0.93
CA ALA A 146 -0.60 3.20 0.52
C ALA A 146 -1.35 2.02 1.19
N ASN A 147 -2.44 1.53 0.57
CA ASN A 147 -3.15 0.35 1.08
C ASN A 147 -2.28 -0.91 1.03
N ALA A 148 -1.55 -1.13 -0.07
CA ALA A 148 -0.65 -2.26 -0.22
C ALA A 148 0.50 -2.20 0.80
N GLU A 149 1.12 -1.02 0.99
CA GLU A 149 2.15 -0.80 2.01
C GLU A 149 1.64 -1.07 3.42
N ALA A 150 0.41 -0.64 3.75
CA ALA A 150 -0.21 -0.93 5.04
C ALA A 150 -0.42 -2.43 5.26
N ARG A 151 -0.88 -3.17 4.23
CA ARG A 151 -1.04 -4.63 4.30
C ARG A 151 0.28 -5.35 4.50
N ILE A 152 1.33 -4.94 3.78
CA ILE A 152 2.68 -5.52 3.93
C ILE A 152 3.18 -5.30 5.36
N ARG A 153 3.08 -4.07 5.89
CA ARG A 153 3.49 -3.77 7.28
C ARG A 153 2.71 -4.58 8.31
N ILE A 154 1.40 -4.78 8.11
CA ILE A 154 0.59 -5.64 8.99
C ILE A 154 1.12 -7.07 8.94
N GLN A 155 1.37 -7.62 7.75
CA GLN A 155 1.91 -8.97 7.60
C GLN A 155 3.29 -9.12 8.25
N GLU A 156 4.21 -8.18 8.00
CA GLU A 156 5.55 -8.16 8.62
C GLU A 156 5.47 -8.09 10.15
N THR A 157 4.52 -7.31 10.69
CA THR A 157 4.30 -7.22 12.13
C THR A 157 3.73 -8.53 12.68
N LEU A 158 2.78 -9.17 11.98
CA LEU A 158 2.22 -10.46 12.38
C LEU A 158 3.26 -11.60 12.31
N ASP A 159 4.09 -11.61 11.28
CA ASP A 159 5.20 -12.56 11.14
C ASP A 159 6.26 -12.32 12.23
N GLY A 160 6.52 -11.05 12.57
CA GLY A 160 7.38 -10.67 13.69
C GLY A 160 6.80 -10.98 15.07
N LEU A 161 5.47 -11.05 15.19
CA LEU A 161 4.72 -11.52 16.37
C LEU A 161 4.52 -13.04 16.38
N SER A 162 5.12 -13.78 15.43
CA SER A 162 5.02 -15.24 15.37
C SER A 162 5.35 -15.84 16.73
N THR A 163 4.36 -16.56 17.25
CA THR A 163 4.35 -17.26 18.53
C THR A 163 5.48 -18.26 18.69
N ASP A 164 6.19 -18.66 17.64
CA ASP A 164 7.27 -19.66 17.72
C ASP A 164 8.48 -19.18 18.55
N ALA A 165 8.85 -17.90 18.46
CA ALA A 165 9.96 -17.37 19.26
C ALA A 165 9.58 -17.27 20.75
N ASP A 166 8.38 -16.78 21.03
CA ASP A 166 7.86 -16.62 22.39
C ASP A 166 7.52 -17.98 23.03
N VAL A 167 6.95 -18.93 22.28
CA VAL A 167 6.67 -20.29 22.75
C VAL A 167 7.97 -21.04 23.05
N LYS A 168 8.98 -20.95 22.18
CA LYS A 168 10.28 -21.60 22.40
C LYS A 168 11.05 -20.99 23.58
N ALA A 169 10.95 -19.67 23.78
CA ALA A 169 11.50 -19.01 24.96
C ALA A 169 10.79 -19.48 26.25
N LEU A 170 9.46 -19.60 26.23
CA LEU A 170 8.68 -20.09 27.37
C LEU A 170 8.90 -21.58 27.66
N GLU A 171 9.16 -22.42 26.65
CA GLU A 171 9.53 -23.83 26.84
C GLU A 171 10.87 -23.98 27.58
N ASN A 172 11.90 -23.21 27.19
CA ASN A 172 13.19 -23.23 27.89
C ASN A 172 13.06 -22.80 29.36
N VAL A 173 12.19 -21.81 29.65
CA VAL A 173 11.90 -21.40 31.02
C VAL A 173 11.19 -22.52 31.79
N ARG A 174 10.22 -23.20 31.16
CA ARG A 174 9.50 -24.34 31.78
C ARG A 174 10.44 -25.49 32.10
N GLU A 175 11.35 -25.84 31.19
CA GLU A 175 12.36 -26.89 31.38
C GLU A 175 13.34 -26.54 32.51
N HIS A 176 13.78 -25.27 32.58
CA HIS A 176 14.64 -24.80 33.66
C HIS A 176 13.95 -24.87 35.03
N ILE A 177 12.68 -24.47 35.13
CA ILE A 177 11.89 -24.57 36.36
C ILE A 177 11.73 -26.03 36.77
N GLN A 178 11.43 -26.93 35.83
CA GLN A 178 11.32 -28.38 36.12
C GLN A 178 12.63 -28.96 36.63
N LYS A 179 13.76 -28.59 36.03
CA LYS A 179 15.09 -29.02 36.50
C LYS A 179 15.38 -28.52 37.91
N MET A 180 15.08 -27.24 38.19
CA MET A 180 15.26 -26.65 39.53
C MET A 180 14.36 -27.32 40.56
N GLN A 181 13.11 -27.65 40.21
CA GLN A 181 12.20 -28.41 41.07
C GLN A 181 12.75 -29.82 41.35
N ALA A 182 13.21 -30.55 40.33
CA ALA A 182 13.81 -31.87 40.50
C ALA A 182 15.07 -31.82 41.39
N GLU A 183 15.91 -30.80 41.24
CA GLU A 183 17.09 -30.59 42.10
C GLU A 183 16.69 -30.27 43.55
N ALA A 184 15.63 -29.49 43.76
CA ALA A 184 15.08 -29.19 45.08
C ALA A 184 14.45 -30.44 45.74
N ASP A 185 13.72 -31.25 44.97
CA ASP A 185 13.12 -32.50 45.43
C ASP A 185 14.21 -33.51 45.82
N ILE A 186 15.28 -33.67 45.02
CA ILE A 186 16.46 -34.46 45.40
C ILE A 186 17.11 -33.92 46.67
N GLY A 187 17.25 -32.59 46.81
CA GLY A 187 17.76 -31.97 48.03
C GLY A 187 16.91 -32.25 49.27
N SER A 188 15.59 -32.40 49.09
CA SER A 188 14.64 -32.77 50.14
C SER A 188 14.70 -34.26 50.49
N GLU A 189 14.91 -35.14 49.50
CA GLU A 189 15.13 -36.58 49.72
C GLU A 189 16.47 -36.84 50.44
N ILE A 190 17.54 -36.12 50.06
CA ILE A 190 18.86 -36.24 50.68
C ILE A 190 18.88 -35.70 52.12
N LYS A 191 18.08 -34.66 52.43
CA LYS A 191 17.91 -34.18 53.82
C LYS A 191 16.92 -35.02 54.64
N GLY A 192 15.95 -35.67 53.98
CA GLY A 192 14.94 -36.53 54.60
C GLY A 192 15.49 -37.88 55.09
N GLU A 193 16.52 -38.41 54.44
CA GLU A 193 17.26 -39.57 54.93
C GLU A 193 18.44 -39.17 55.81
N SER A 194 18.17 -38.55 56.97
CA SER A 194 19.23 -38.36 57.96
C SER A 194 19.86 -39.72 58.33
N LEU A 195 21.17 -39.81 58.10
CA LEU A 195 22.04 -40.95 58.43
C LEU A 195 21.80 -41.46 59.87
N ASP A 196 21.37 -40.58 60.77
CA ASP A 196 21.01 -40.84 62.16
C ASP A 196 19.81 -41.78 62.33
N ALA A 197 18.79 -41.68 61.47
CA ALA A 197 17.64 -42.59 61.49
C ALA A 197 18.03 -44.02 61.05
N LYS A 198 18.96 -44.14 60.09
CA LYS A 198 19.53 -45.43 59.65
C LYS A 198 20.46 -46.03 60.73
N LEU A 199 21.26 -45.21 61.42
CA LEU A 199 22.11 -45.64 62.54
C LEU A 199 21.29 -46.13 63.75
N LYS A 200 20.16 -45.50 64.07
CA LYS A 200 19.28 -45.92 65.17
C LYS A 200 18.63 -47.28 64.92
N LYS A 201 18.14 -47.52 63.69
CA LYS A 201 17.58 -48.83 63.29
C LYS A 201 18.62 -49.97 63.33
N ILE A 202 19.89 -49.69 63.02
CA ILE A 202 20.96 -50.70 63.11
C ILE A 202 21.26 -51.06 64.57
N LYS A 203 21.30 -50.08 65.47
CA LYS A 203 21.47 -50.32 66.92
C LYS A 203 20.31 -51.13 67.51
N GLU A 204 19.07 -50.85 67.11
CA GLU A 204 17.89 -51.61 67.56
C GLU A 204 17.90 -53.06 67.04
N LYS A 205 18.37 -53.29 65.81
CA LYS A 205 18.47 -54.64 65.24
C LYS A 205 19.56 -55.48 65.94
N ALA A 206 20.66 -54.87 66.35
CA ALA A 206 21.73 -55.53 67.11
C ALA A 206 21.33 -55.88 68.55
N ALA A 207 20.52 -55.04 69.21
CA ALA A 207 20.03 -55.30 70.57
C ALA A 207 19.06 -56.51 70.64
N SER A 208 18.32 -56.80 69.57
CA SER A 208 17.36 -57.93 69.53
C SER A 208 18.02 -59.33 69.52
N SER A 209 19.29 -59.43 69.12
CA SER A 209 20.04 -60.69 69.06
C SER A 209 20.56 -61.13 70.45
N SER A 210 20.92 -60.17 71.30
CA SER A 210 21.41 -60.41 72.67
C SER A 210 20.31 -60.91 73.62
N ALA A 211 19.09 -60.37 73.50
CA ALA A 211 17.96 -60.75 74.34
C ALA A 211 17.50 -62.21 74.12
N LYS A 212 17.65 -62.76 72.91
CA LYS A 212 17.33 -64.17 72.63
C LYS A 212 18.33 -65.14 73.24
N SER A 213 19.63 -64.80 73.29
CA SER A 213 20.64 -65.65 73.95
C SER A 213 20.47 -65.68 75.47
N GLN A 214 20.10 -64.55 76.10
CA GLN A 214 19.86 -64.50 77.55
C GLN A 214 18.58 -65.27 77.99
N LEU A 215 17.56 -65.34 77.14
CA LEU A 215 16.34 -66.10 77.42
C LEU A 215 16.57 -67.62 77.40
N GLU A 216 17.37 -68.12 76.45
CA GLU A 216 17.71 -69.54 76.35
C GLU A 216 18.61 -70.00 77.51
N GLU A 217 19.53 -69.15 77.96
CA GLU A 217 20.36 -69.41 79.15
C GLU A 217 19.50 -69.51 80.42
N MET A 218 18.53 -68.60 80.61
CA MET A 218 17.61 -68.64 81.76
C MET A 218 16.69 -69.87 81.75
N LYS A 219 16.21 -70.32 80.59
CA LYS A 219 15.42 -71.56 80.49
C LYS A 219 16.22 -72.78 80.89
N ARG A 220 17.50 -72.86 80.51
CA ARG A 220 18.41 -73.95 80.92
C ARG A 220 18.62 -73.97 82.44
N GLN A 221 18.80 -72.81 83.07
CA GLN A 221 18.96 -72.72 84.53
C GLN A 221 17.71 -73.11 85.32
N VAL A 222 16.51 -72.77 84.81
CA VAL A 222 15.25 -73.16 85.45
C VAL A 222 14.99 -74.67 85.34
N ALA A 223 15.31 -75.28 84.19
CA ALA A 223 15.21 -76.73 84.00
C ALA A 223 16.17 -77.50 84.93
N ALA A 224 17.41 -77.02 85.10
CA ALA A 224 18.39 -77.61 86.00
C ALA A 224 17.96 -77.53 87.49
N ARG A 225 17.33 -76.42 87.91
CA ARG A 225 16.76 -76.29 89.27
C ARG A 225 15.58 -77.22 89.53
N LYS A 226 14.79 -77.56 88.51
CA LYS A 226 13.63 -78.44 88.65
C LYS A 226 14.04 -79.91 88.83
N GLN A 227 15.13 -80.35 88.19
CA GLN A 227 15.68 -81.71 88.35
C GLN A 227 16.43 -81.90 89.69
N ALA A 228 16.99 -80.82 90.27
CA ALA A 228 17.64 -80.88 91.59
C ALA A 228 16.64 -80.97 92.78
N ALA A 229 15.38 -80.60 92.58
CA ALA A 229 14.34 -80.65 93.62
C ALA A 229 13.65 -82.03 93.74
N GLU A 230 13.71 -82.88 92.71
CA GLU A 230 13.08 -84.22 92.71
C GLU A 230 14.01 -85.34 93.21
N GLY A 231 15.31 -85.07 93.40
CA GLY A 231 16.30 -86.06 93.84
C GLY A 231 16.64 -86.10 95.34
N ALA A 232 16.07 -85.22 96.17
CA ALA A 232 16.49 -85.05 97.58
C ALA A 232 15.46 -85.50 98.65
N GLY A 233 14.34 -86.11 98.25
CA GLY A 233 13.28 -86.56 99.17
C GLY A 233 13.32 -88.05 99.57
N SER A 234 14.07 -88.88 98.85
CA SER A 234 14.21 -90.31 99.13
C SER A 234 15.61 -90.57 99.70
N VAL A 235 15.69 -90.79 101.02
CA VAL A 235 16.75 -91.47 101.82
C VAL A 235 16.96 -90.71 103.14
N LYS A 236 16.09 -90.96 104.13
CA LYS A 236 16.44 -91.12 105.56
C LYS A 236 15.18 -91.29 106.44
N LYS A 237 14.76 -92.55 106.66
CA LYS A 237 14.59 -93.16 108.00
C LYS A 237 14.08 -94.59 107.85
N THR A 238 15.01 -95.53 107.82
CA THR A 238 14.84 -96.92 108.24
C THR A 238 15.95 -97.15 109.26
N ILE A 239 15.61 -97.13 110.55
CA ILE A 239 16.02 -98.05 111.63
C ILE A 239 14.92 -97.93 112.68
#